data_AF-A0A1F8JHZ7-F1
#
_entry.id   AF-A0A1F8JHZ7-F1
#
_cell.length_a   1.000
_cell.length_b   1.000
_cell.length_c   1.000
_cell.angle_alpha   90.00
_cell.angle_beta   90.00
_cell.angle_gamma   90.00
#
_symmetry.space_group_name_H-M   'P 1'
#
loop_
_entity.id
_entity.type
_entity.pdbx_description
1 polymer ?
#
loop_
_entity_poly.entity_id
_entity_poly.type
_entity_poly.pdbx_seq_one_letter_code
_entity_poly.pdbx_strand_id
1 'polypeptide(L)'
;MKVTKRYITLIEIMIVVLLIGIISSVIGYNVKGSLNKGKAFKTQMAQKQMRDILYIAVSEGHKIEEVVKNHKKYLIDSGLVKSVESIIKDGWGEFFIIKSDKNKILIKSKKLDEYLAKHNKTNEIEEEDEEY
;
A
#
# COMPACT_ATOMS: atom_id res chain seq x y z
N MET A 1 15.40 -22.75 57.06
CA MET A 1 14.88 -23.18 55.73
C MET A 1 15.50 -22.27 54.67
N LYS A 2 16.52 -22.72 53.92
CA LYS A 2 17.26 -21.88 52.95
C LYS A 2 16.49 -21.80 51.61
N VAL A 3 15.44 -21.01 51.57
CA VAL A 3 14.77 -20.63 50.31
C VAL A 3 15.41 -19.32 49.84
N THR A 4 16.49 -19.32 49.06
CA THR A 4 17.23 -18.03 49.03
C THR A 4 17.73 -17.46 47.72
N LYS A 5 17.89 -18.17 46.59
CA LYS A 5 18.31 -17.48 45.35
C LYS A 5 17.68 -17.97 44.04
N ARG A 6 17.52 -19.29 43.88
CA ARG A 6 17.04 -19.87 42.60
C ARG A 6 15.61 -19.49 42.22
N TYR A 7 14.70 -19.39 43.19
CA TYR A 7 13.31 -19.02 42.91
C TYR A 7 13.16 -17.57 42.47
N ILE A 8 13.99 -16.67 43.01
CA ILE A 8 14.02 -15.25 42.63
C ILE A 8 14.51 -15.11 41.19
N THR A 9 15.62 -15.78 40.83
CA THR A 9 16.13 -15.74 39.45
C THR A 9 15.16 -16.35 38.44
N LEU A 10 14.36 -17.34 38.85
CA LEU A 10 13.38 -17.97 37.97
C LEU A 10 12.19 -17.03 37.72
N ILE A 11 11.67 -16.38 38.77
CA ILE A 11 10.64 -15.35 38.66
C ILE A 11 11.15 -14.17 37.81
N GLU A 12 12.39 -13.73 38.02
CA GLU A 12 13.00 -12.63 37.26
C GLU A 12 13.06 -12.94 35.76
N ILE A 13 13.52 -14.13 35.38
CA ILE A 13 13.56 -14.54 33.97
C ILE A 13 12.14 -14.68 33.38
N MET A 14 11.17 -15.18 34.15
CA MET A 14 9.78 -15.27 33.69
C MET A 14 9.18 -13.87 33.43
N ILE A 15 9.43 -12.90 34.31
CA ILE A 15 8.97 -11.52 34.14
C ILE A 15 9.65 -10.88 32.93
N VAL A 16 10.96 -11.08 32.74
CA VAL A 16 11.69 -10.52 31.59
C VAL A 16 11.14 -11.06 30.26
N VAL A 17 10.89 -12.37 30.15
CA VAL A 17 10.32 -12.97 28.93
C VAL A 17 8.91 -12.43 28.67
N LEU A 18 8.09 -12.26 29.73
CA LEU A 18 6.76 -11.65 29.62
C LEU A 18 6.85 -10.21 29.09
N LEU A 19 7.75 -9.38 29.65
CA LEU A 19 7.92 -7.99 29.24
C LEU A 19 8.38 -7.85 27.78
N ILE A 20 9.35 -8.64 27.35
CA ILE A 20 9.83 -8.63 25.94
C ILE A 20 8.71 -9.06 24.99
N GLY A 21 7.88 -10.04 25.41
CA GLY A 21 6.72 -10.49 24.64
C GLY A 21 5.67 -9.39 24.44
N ILE A 22 5.32 -8.67 25.51
CA ILE A 22 4.35 -7.55 25.45
C ILE A 22 4.88 -6.44 24.53
N ILE A 23 6.13 -6.02 24.70
CA ILE A 23 6.75 -4.96 23.90
C ILE A 23 6.79 -5.36 22.42
N SER A 24 7.21 -6.58 22.12
CA SER A 24 7.32 -7.09 20.74
C SER A 24 5.95 -7.18 20.06
N SER A 25 4.89 -7.54 20.80
CA SER A 25 3.52 -7.59 20.30
C SER A 25 3.05 -6.21 19.81
N VAL A 26 3.20 -5.17 20.64
CA VAL A 26 2.75 -3.80 20.30
C VAL A 26 3.51 -3.23 19.10
N ILE A 27 4.82 -3.47 19.00
CA ILE A 27 5.63 -3.03 17.85
C ILE A 27 5.13 -3.66 16.55
N GLY A 28 4.79 -4.95 16.56
CA GLY A 28 4.28 -5.67 15.39
C GLY A 28 2.99 -5.06 14.82
N TYR A 29 2.10 -4.57 15.68
CA TYR A 29 0.86 -3.89 15.24
C TYR A 29 1.15 -2.58 14.49
N ASN A 30 2.09 -1.77 14.98
CA ASN A 30 2.43 -0.48 14.34
C ASN A 30 3.13 -0.68 12.98
N VAL A 31 4.03 -1.66 12.88
CA VAL A 31 4.72 -2.00 11.62
C VAL A 31 3.73 -2.40 10.52
N LYS A 32 2.66 -3.12 10.86
CA LYS A 32 1.62 -3.51 9.90
C LYS A 32 0.90 -2.29 9.29
N GLY A 33 0.62 -1.26 10.09
CA GLY A 33 0.03 0.00 9.61
C GLY A 33 0.96 0.75 8.65
N SER A 34 2.22 0.91 9.06
CA SER A 34 3.27 1.55 8.24
C SER A 34 3.48 0.82 6.91
N LEU A 35 3.45 -0.52 6.91
CA LEU A 35 3.57 -1.33 5.70
C LEU A 35 2.39 -1.11 4.74
N ASN A 36 1.16 -1.04 5.27
CA ASN A 36 -0.01 -0.77 4.44
C ASN A 36 0.02 0.63 3.83
N LYS A 37 0.46 1.65 4.59
CA LYS A 37 0.67 3.00 4.07
C LYS A 37 1.72 3.02 2.95
N GLY A 38 2.81 2.28 3.11
CA GLY A 38 3.83 2.11 2.07
C GLY A 38 3.28 1.45 0.79
N LYS A 39 2.42 0.42 0.93
CA LYS A 39 1.74 -0.23 -0.21
C LYS A 39 0.77 0.72 -0.92
N ALA A 40 0.02 1.52 -0.18
CA ALA A 40 -0.87 2.54 -0.73
C ALA A 40 -0.08 3.59 -1.53
N PHE A 41 1.00 4.11 -0.95
CA PHE A 41 1.86 5.08 -1.63
C PHE A 41 2.50 4.52 -2.90
N LYS A 42 3.03 3.29 -2.85
CA LYS A 42 3.59 2.60 -4.03
C LYS A 42 2.54 2.46 -5.13
N THR A 43 1.31 2.13 -4.76
CA THR A 43 0.19 1.98 -5.70
C THR A 43 -0.17 3.31 -6.36
N GLN A 44 -0.25 4.40 -5.59
CA GLN A 44 -0.52 5.74 -6.12
C GLN A 44 0.59 6.21 -7.08
N MET A 45 1.85 5.97 -6.73
CA MET A 45 2.98 6.30 -7.59
C MET A 45 2.95 5.50 -8.90
N ALA A 46 2.66 4.20 -8.84
CA ALA A 46 2.51 3.38 -10.03
C ALA A 46 1.34 3.83 -10.92
N GLN A 47 0.19 4.19 -10.32
CA GLN A 47 -0.94 4.76 -11.06
C GLN A 47 -0.58 6.07 -11.75
N LYS A 48 0.13 6.97 -11.06
CA LYS A 48 0.57 8.25 -11.62
C LYS A 48 1.54 8.03 -12.78
N GLN A 49 2.57 7.22 -12.57
CA GLN A 49 3.55 6.91 -13.61
C GLN A 49 2.90 6.28 -14.86
N MET A 50 2.01 5.30 -14.67
CA MET A 50 1.30 4.66 -15.77
C MET A 50 0.40 5.65 -16.51
N ARG A 51 -0.32 6.52 -15.78
CA ARG A 51 -1.14 7.58 -16.35
C ARG A 51 -0.30 8.52 -17.22
N ASP A 52 0.85 8.96 -16.70
CA ASP A 52 1.72 9.90 -17.39
C ASP A 52 2.27 9.28 -18.69
N ILE A 53 2.72 8.02 -18.65
CA ILE A 53 3.22 7.32 -19.85
C ILE A 53 2.11 7.15 -20.90
N LEU A 54 0.90 6.76 -20.47
CA LEU A 54 -0.21 6.59 -21.42
C LEU A 54 -0.66 7.94 -21.99
N TYR A 55 -0.59 9.04 -21.24
CA TYR A 55 -0.86 10.38 -21.78
C TYR A 55 0.22 10.88 -22.73
N ILE A 56 1.49 10.50 -22.53
CA ILE A 56 2.55 10.77 -23.52
C ILE A 56 2.18 10.10 -24.86
N ALA A 57 1.80 8.82 -24.85
CA ALA A 57 1.38 8.12 -26.07
C ALA A 57 0.14 8.77 -26.73
N VAL A 58 -0.81 9.28 -25.95
CA VAL A 58 -1.95 10.03 -26.50
C VAL A 58 -1.50 11.35 -27.12
N SER A 59 -0.52 12.03 -26.52
CA SER A 59 0.04 13.28 -27.02
C SER A 59 0.85 13.09 -28.31
N GLU A 60 1.42 11.90 -28.52
CA GLU A 60 2.08 11.49 -29.77
C GLU A 60 1.10 11.20 -30.91
N GLY A 61 -0.22 11.30 -30.66
CA GLY A 61 -1.28 11.20 -31.67
C GLY A 61 -2.08 9.89 -31.63
N HIS A 62 -1.86 9.01 -30.65
CA HIS A 62 -2.63 7.79 -30.50
C HIS A 62 -4.01 8.03 -29.87
N LYS A 63 -5.02 7.29 -30.32
CA LYS A 63 -6.37 7.37 -29.74
C LYS A 63 -6.38 6.75 -28.34
N ILE A 64 -7.11 7.38 -27.41
CA ILE A 64 -7.19 6.94 -26.01
C ILE A 64 -7.70 5.50 -25.90
N GLU A 65 -8.67 5.10 -26.75
CA GLU A 65 -9.24 3.75 -26.74
C GLU A 65 -8.22 2.69 -27.16
N GLU A 66 -7.32 3.03 -28.08
CA GLU A 66 -6.25 2.16 -28.54
C GLU A 66 -5.16 2.03 -27.48
N VAL A 67 -4.80 3.15 -26.84
CA VAL A 67 -3.83 3.20 -25.75
C VAL A 67 -4.31 2.40 -24.53
N VAL A 68 -5.60 2.45 -24.21
CA VAL A 68 -6.18 1.64 -23.11
C VAL A 68 -6.21 0.15 -23.46
N LYS A 69 -6.58 -0.24 -24.69
CA LYS A 69 -6.59 -1.66 -25.11
C LYS A 69 -5.19 -2.26 -25.14
N ASN A 70 -4.22 -1.52 -25.69
CA ASN A 70 -2.85 -1.98 -25.89
C ASN A 70 -1.87 -1.35 -24.88
N HIS A 71 -2.34 -0.98 -23.69
CA HIS A 71 -1.56 -0.32 -22.64
C HIS A 71 -0.22 -1.00 -22.35
N LYS A 72 -0.15 -2.34 -22.39
CA LYS A 72 1.11 -3.09 -22.21
C LYS A 72 2.14 -2.76 -23.28
N LYS A 73 1.71 -2.63 -24.54
CA LYS A 73 2.59 -2.30 -25.67
C LYS A 73 3.16 -0.90 -25.51
N TYR A 74 2.31 0.09 -25.23
CA TYR A 74 2.77 1.48 -25.03
C TYR A 74 3.67 1.63 -23.80
N LEU A 75 3.45 0.85 -22.75
CA LEU A 75 4.36 0.82 -21.59
C LEU A 75 5.74 0.25 -21.95
N ILE A 76 5.81 -0.77 -22.81
CA ILE A 76 7.07 -1.33 -23.31
C ILE A 76 7.76 -0.33 -24.25
N ASP A 77 7.01 0.16 -25.25
CA ASP A 77 7.53 1.04 -26.31
C ASP A 77 8.05 2.37 -25.75
N SER A 78 7.50 2.85 -24.62
CA SER A 78 7.98 4.07 -23.97
C SER A 78 9.43 3.99 -23.49
N GLY A 79 9.94 2.79 -23.15
CA GLY A 79 11.27 2.63 -22.52
C GLY A 79 11.42 3.29 -21.13
N LEU A 80 10.36 3.93 -20.61
CA LEU A 80 10.37 4.68 -19.33
C LEU A 80 10.15 3.78 -18.11
N VAL A 81 9.98 2.47 -18.34
CA VAL A 81 9.66 1.48 -17.31
C VAL A 81 10.69 0.37 -17.32
N LYS A 82 11.38 0.17 -16.19
CA LYS A 82 12.36 -0.92 -16.03
C LYS A 82 11.74 -2.31 -16.15
N SER A 83 10.51 -2.49 -15.66
CA SER A 83 9.76 -3.75 -15.77
C SER A 83 8.27 -3.47 -15.82
N VAL A 84 7.66 -3.80 -16.95
CA VAL A 84 6.23 -3.58 -17.21
C VAL A 84 5.37 -4.42 -16.28
N GLU A 85 5.81 -5.63 -15.96
CA GLU A 85 5.13 -6.52 -15.02
C GLU A 85 5.04 -5.94 -13.60
N SER A 86 6.03 -5.14 -13.20
CA SER A 86 6.06 -4.50 -11.89
C SER A 86 5.12 -3.29 -11.78
N ILE A 87 4.81 -2.64 -12.90
CA ILE A 87 3.95 -1.45 -12.95
C ILE A 87 2.47 -1.80 -13.13
N ILE A 88 2.16 -2.95 -13.75
CA ILE A 88 0.75 -3.37 -13.94
C ILE A 88 0.16 -3.90 -12.62
N LYS A 89 0.99 -4.23 -11.63
CA LYS A 89 0.56 -4.67 -10.30
C LYS A 89 0.61 -3.54 -9.28
N ASP A 90 -0.37 -3.53 -8.39
CA ASP A 90 -0.39 -2.63 -7.25
C ASP A 90 0.54 -3.09 -6.11
N GLY A 91 0.59 -2.31 -5.01
CA GLY A 91 1.37 -2.62 -3.81
C GLY A 91 0.93 -3.88 -3.06
N TRP A 92 -0.22 -4.47 -3.41
CA TRP A 92 -0.76 -5.71 -2.86
C TRP A 92 -0.65 -6.90 -3.83
N GLY A 93 -0.19 -6.67 -5.06
CA GLY A 93 0.04 -7.69 -6.08
C GLY A 93 -1.14 -7.91 -7.03
N GLU A 94 -2.20 -7.10 -6.94
CA GLU A 94 -3.35 -7.17 -7.86
C GLU A 94 -3.13 -6.31 -9.11
N PHE A 95 -3.74 -6.71 -10.23
CA PHE A 95 -3.63 -5.97 -11.48
C PHE A 95 -4.52 -4.73 -11.50
N PHE A 96 -4.01 -3.62 -12.06
CA PHE A 96 -4.80 -2.41 -12.27
C PHE A 96 -5.92 -2.60 -13.30
N ILE A 97 -7.07 -1.99 -13.03
CA ILE A 97 -8.19 -1.90 -13.97
C ILE A 97 -8.05 -0.58 -14.72
N ILE A 98 -7.74 -0.65 -16.02
CA ILE A 98 -7.59 0.51 -16.90
C ILE A 98 -8.84 0.62 -17.77
N LYS A 99 -9.51 1.78 -17.74
CA LYS A 99 -10.70 2.08 -18.55
C LYS A 99 -10.55 3.45 -19.22
N SER A 100 -11.12 3.60 -20.41
CA SER A 100 -11.38 4.92 -20.99
C SER A 100 -12.75 5.41 -20.54
N ASP A 101 -12.84 6.65 -20.06
CA ASP A 101 -14.11 7.32 -19.79
C ASP A 101 -14.01 8.77 -20.26
N LYS A 102 -14.92 9.18 -21.15
CA LYS A 102 -15.06 10.57 -21.65
C LYS A 102 -13.72 11.29 -21.89
N ASN A 103 -12.84 10.69 -22.71
CA ASN A 103 -11.53 11.26 -23.06
C ASN A 103 -10.49 11.31 -21.93
N LYS A 104 -10.68 10.53 -20.84
CA LYS A 104 -9.72 10.38 -19.74
C LYS A 104 -9.37 8.91 -19.52
N ILE A 105 -8.12 8.67 -19.13
CA ILE A 105 -7.64 7.33 -18.74
C ILE A 105 -7.89 7.15 -17.24
N LEU A 106 -8.73 6.19 -16.87
CA LEU A 106 -9.02 5.82 -15.49
C LEU A 106 -8.24 4.55 -15.14
N ILE A 107 -7.36 4.65 -14.15
CA ILE A 107 -6.58 3.53 -13.60
C ILE A 107 -7.06 3.34 -12.16
N LYS A 108 -7.68 2.20 -11.86
CA LYS A 108 -8.22 1.86 -10.53
C LYS A 108 -7.56 0.62 -9.96
N SER A 109 -7.36 0.60 -8.64
CA SER A 109 -7.00 -0.60 -7.86
C SER A 109 -8.07 -0.83 -6.80
N LYS A 110 -8.59 -2.06 -6.74
CA LYS A 110 -9.60 -2.44 -5.75
C LYS A 110 -9.08 -2.27 -4.32
N LYS A 111 -7.83 -2.67 -4.08
CA LYS A 111 -7.20 -2.63 -2.76
C LYS A 111 -6.89 -1.21 -2.28
N LEU A 112 -6.55 -0.31 -3.19
CA LEU A 112 -6.39 1.10 -2.85
C LEU A 112 -7.73 1.72 -2.45
N ASP A 113 -8.80 1.45 -3.20
CA ASP A 113 -10.14 1.96 -2.90
C ASP A 113 -10.65 1.43 -1.54
N GLU A 114 -10.45 0.14 -1.26
CA GLU A 114 -10.74 -0.48 0.05
C GLU A 114 -9.93 0.16 1.19
N TYR A 115 -8.64 0.42 0.97
CA TYR A 115 -7.76 1.04 1.96
C TYR A 115 -8.18 2.48 2.27
N LEU A 116 -8.50 3.27 1.24
CA LEU A 116 -8.97 4.66 1.40
C LEU A 116 -10.33 4.72 2.07
N ALA A 117 -11.26 3.84 1.72
CA ALA A 117 -12.58 3.78 2.37
C ALA A 117 -12.45 3.44 3.86
N LYS A 118 -11.52 2.56 4.23
CA LYS A 118 -11.26 2.20 5.63
C LYS A 118 -10.57 3.34 6.41
N HIS A 119 -9.64 4.06 5.79
CA HIS A 119 -8.91 5.14 6.45
C HIS A 119 -9.68 6.47 6.51
N ASN A 120 -10.46 6.82 5.48
CA ASN A 120 -11.31 8.01 5.54
C ASN A 120 -12.38 7.87 6.63
N LYS A 121 -12.96 6.67 6.79
CA LYS A 121 -13.86 6.38 7.91
C LYS A 121 -13.20 6.50 9.28
N THR A 122 -11.90 6.30 9.38
CA THR A 122 -11.16 6.43 10.65
C THR A 122 -10.82 7.89 10.94
N ASN A 123 -10.44 8.68 9.93
CA ASN A 123 -10.18 10.11 10.09
C ASN A 123 -11.46 10.89 10.46
N GLU A 124 -12.63 10.51 9.91
CA GLU A 124 -13.91 11.14 10.30
C GLU A 124 -14.33 10.83 11.75
N ILE A 125 -13.85 9.71 12.33
CA ILE A 125 -14.16 9.34 13.73
C ILE A 125 -13.17 10.01 14.70
N GLU A 126 -11.90 10.18 14.32
CA GLU A 126 -10.90 10.89 15.13
C GLU A 126 -11.21 12.39 15.25
N GLU A 127 -11.86 13.00 14.24
CA GLU A 127 -12.29 14.40 14.31
C GLU A 127 -13.52 14.61 15.22
N GLU A 128 -14.38 13.60 15.43
CA GLU A 128 -15.52 13.69 16.37
C GLU A 128 -15.11 13.52 17.85
N ASP A 129 -14.02 12.80 18.13
CA ASP A 129 -13.55 12.52 19.50
C ASP A 129 -12.64 13.63 20.08
N GLU A 130 -12.10 14.54 19.26
CA GLU A 130 -11.30 15.70 19.71
C GLU A 130 -12.13 16.97 19.99
N GLU A 131 -13.46 16.93 19.79
CA GLU A 131 -14.36 18.09 19.96
C GLU A 131 -15.02 18.21 21.36
N TYR A 132 -14.57 17.46 22.37
CA TYR A 132 -15.12 17.48 23.74
C TYR A 132 -14.11 17.79 24.86
#